data_AF-A0A3M1PC76-F1
#
_entry.id   AF-A0A3M1PC76-F1
#
_cell.length_a   1.000
_cell.length_b   1.000
_cell.length_c   1.000
_cell.angle_alpha   90.00
_cell.angle_beta   90.00
_cell.angle_gamma   90.00
#
_symmetry.space_group_name_H-M   'P 1'
#
loop_
_entity.id
_entity.type
_entity.pdbx_description
1 polymer ?
#
loop_
_entity_poly.entity_id
_entity_poly.type
_entity_poly.pdbx_seq_one_letter_code
_entity_poly.pdbx_strand_id
1 'polypeptide(L)'
;MPIEMVRIDDRLIHGQVLVGWCPVIRPDRLVLCDDQVAACDWERAMYEEASPDYKTSVLSVEDTAKLLQSEAAQKERIFLVVGSPQAAEALLEKGVQVD
;
A
#
# COMPACT_ATOMS: atom_id res chain seq x y z
N MET A 1 4.34 -3.74 -14.58
CA MET A 1 4.42 -2.80 -13.44
C MET A 1 4.37 -3.60 -12.16
N PRO A 2 4.94 -3.10 -11.06
CA PRO A 2 5.00 -3.87 -9.82
C PRO A 2 3.65 -3.92 -9.08
N ILE A 3 2.72 -3.03 -9.41
CA ILE A 3 1.39 -2.96 -8.78
C ILE A 3 0.48 -3.99 -9.43
N GLU A 4 -0.02 -4.94 -8.63
CA GLU A 4 -1.00 -5.95 -9.06
C GLU A 4 -2.43 -5.49 -8.82
N MET A 5 -2.63 -4.65 -7.80
CA MET A 5 -3.93 -4.07 -7.47
C MET A 5 -3.75 -2.76 -6.70
N VAL A 6 -4.65 -1.82 -6.97
CA VAL A 6 -4.92 -0.67 -6.09
C VAL A 6 -6.31 -0.80 -5.50
N ARG A 7 -6.42 -0.66 -4.18
CA ARG A 7 -7.69 -0.65 -3.46
C ARG A 7 -7.85 0.67 -2.71
N ILE A 8 -8.94 1.36 -3.00
CA ILE A 8 -9.42 2.47 -2.17
C ILE A 8 -10.32 1.88 -1.09
N ASP A 9 -9.93 2.05 0.18
CA ASP A 9 -10.67 1.57 1.35
C ASP A 9 -10.41 2.51 2.54
N ASP A 10 -11.44 3.17 3.04
CA ASP A 10 -11.35 4.12 4.15
C ASP A 10 -11.04 3.43 5.49
N ARG A 11 -11.18 2.10 5.58
CA ARG A 11 -10.77 1.29 6.73
C ARG A 11 -9.35 0.74 6.59
N LEU A 12 -8.64 1.13 5.54
CA LEU A 12 -7.24 0.80 5.29
C LEU A 12 -7.01 -0.73 5.29
N ILE A 13 -5.97 -1.24 5.96
CA ILE A 13 -5.73 -2.68 6.07
C ILE A 13 -6.57 -3.26 7.21
N HIS A 14 -7.47 -4.18 6.88
CA HIS A 14 -8.28 -4.91 7.85
C HIS A 14 -8.56 -6.35 7.38
N GLY A 15 -9.24 -7.15 8.20
CA GLY A 15 -9.40 -8.59 7.98
C GLY A 15 -9.94 -9.00 6.60
N GLN A 16 -10.84 -8.22 5.97
CA GLN A 16 -11.34 -8.56 4.62
C GLN A 16 -10.33 -8.23 3.52
N VAL A 17 -9.46 -7.24 3.72
CA VAL A 17 -8.34 -6.96 2.82
C VAL A 17 -7.37 -8.12 2.84
N LEU A 18 -6.98 -8.56 4.04
CA LEU A 18 -6.01 -9.64 4.21
C LEU A 18 -6.57 -10.98 3.73
N VAL A 19 -7.74 -11.39 4.24
CA VAL A 19 -8.29 -12.73 3.95
C VAL A 19 -8.94 -12.79 2.56
N GLY A 20 -9.54 -11.70 2.09
CA GLY A 20 -10.30 -11.69 0.84
C GLY A 20 -9.43 -11.54 -0.41
N TRP A 21 -8.38 -10.72 -0.33
CA TRP A 21 -7.62 -10.32 -1.52
C TRP A 21 -6.22 -10.93 -1.56
N CYS A 22 -5.51 -10.99 -0.44
CA CYS A 22 -4.11 -11.43 -0.44
C CYS A 22 -3.90 -12.88 -0.92
N PRO A 23 -4.78 -13.86 -0.64
CA PRO A 23 -4.66 -15.20 -1.20
C PRO A 23 -4.80 -15.27 -2.73
N VAL A 24 -5.55 -14.34 -3.32
CA VAL A 24 -5.81 -14.29 -4.77
C VAL A 24 -4.70 -13.51 -5.47
N ILE A 25 -4.39 -12.31 -4.98
CA ILE A 25 -3.36 -11.44 -5.54
C ILE A 25 -1.98 -12.06 -5.33
N ARG A 26 -1.74 -12.68 -4.17
CA ARG A 26 -0.43 -13.18 -3.72
C ARG A 26 0.65 -12.08 -3.79
N PRO A 27 0.48 -10.97 -3.07
CA PRO A 27 1.46 -9.88 -3.07
C PRO A 27 2.71 -10.28 -2.29
N ASP A 28 3.88 -9.86 -2.79
CA ASP A 28 5.14 -9.91 -2.04
C ASP A 28 5.19 -8.78 -0.99
N ARG A 29 4.50 -7.67 -1.26
CA ARG A 29 4.39 -6.53 -0.34
C ARG A 29 3.00 -5.89 -0.34
N LEU A 30 2.48 -5.63 0.85
CA LEU A 30 1.36 -4.71 1.09
C LEU A 30 1.90 -3.30 1.31
N VAL A 31 1.36 -2.32 0.60
CA VAL A 31 1.68 -0.92 0.83
C VAL A 31 0.42 -0.20 1.27
N LEU A 32 0.43 0.32 2.50
CA LEU A 32 -0.58 1.26 2.99
C LEU A 32 -0.06 2.67 2.76
N CYS A 33 -0.71 3.42 1.87
CA CYS A 33 -0.39 4.80 1.58
C CYS A 33 -1.37 5.72 2.31
N ASP A 34 -0.92 6.29 3.42
CA ASP A 34 -1.67 7.22 4.25
C ASP A 34 -0.72 8.13 5.05
N ASP A 35 -0.78 9.44 4.82
CA ASP A 35 0.14 10.40 5.45
C ASP A 35 -0.05 10.50 6.98
N GLN A 36 -1.28 10.34 7.47
CA GLN A 36 -1.57 10.45 8.91
C GLN A 36 -1.02 9.23 9.64
N VAL A 37 -1.30 8.04 9.11
CA VAL A 37 -0.79 6.79 9.68
C VAL A 37 0.74 6.76 9.56
N ALA A 38 1.31 7.14 8.41
CA ALA A 38 2.77 7.13 8.21
C ALA A 38 3.53 8.13 9.11
N ALA A 39 2.87 9.16 9.61
CA ALA A 39 3.43 10.10 10.57
C ALA A 39 3.34 9.60 12.03
N CYS A 40 2.68 8.46 12.28
CA CYS A 40 2.36 7.97 13.61
C CYS A 40 2.94 6.59 13.88
N ASP A 41 4.07 6.52 14.60
CA ASP A 41 4.84 5.28 14.80
C ASP A 41 4.01 4.12 15.36
N TRP A 42 3.10 4.40 16.31
CA TRP A 42 2.28 3.35 16.91
C TRP A 42 1.20 2.83 15.93
N GLU A 43 0.61 3.69 15.10
CA GLU A 43 -0.37 3.24 14.09
C GLU A 43 0.30 2.43 12.98
N ARG A 44 1.51 2.84 12.56
CA ARG A 44 2.31 2.06 11.60
C ARG A 44 2.59 0.67 12.12
N ALA A 45 3.10 0.57 13.35
CA ALA A 45 3.40 -0.71 13.99
C ALA A 45 2.13 -1.57 14.09
N MET A 46 0.99 -0.98 14.46
CA MET A 46 -0.29 -1.69 14.53
C MET A 46 -0.68 -2.31 13.17
N TYR A 47 -0.55 -1.59 12.05
CA TYR A 47 -0.87 -2.13 10.73
C TYR A 47 0.12 -3.20 10.25
N GLU A 48 1.41 -3.04 10.55
CA GLU A 48 2.43 -4.04 10.28
C GLU A 48 2.15 -5.33 11.08
N GLU A 49 1.84 -5.21 12.37
CA GLU A 49 1.48 -6.34 13.24
C GLU A 49 0.13 -7.00 12.86
N ALA A 50 -0.82 -6.24 12.33
CA ALA A 50 -2.11 -6.75 11.87
C ALA A 50 -1.99 -7.64 10.62
N SER A 51 -0.85 -7.63 9.93
CA SER A 51 -0.60 -8.32 8.67
C SER A 51 0.67 -9.19 8.71
N PRO A 52 0.86 -10.04 9.74
CA PRO A 52 2.14 -10.67 10.06
C PRO A 52 2.65 -11.64 8.98
N ASP A 53 1.75 -12.17 8.16
CA ASP A 53 2.07 -13.09 7.06
C ASP A 53 2.59 -12.38 5.80
N TYR A 54 2.49 -11.05 5.75
CA TYR A 54 2.83 -10.23 4.59
C TYR A 54 3.85 -9.16 4.96
N LYS A 55 4.79 -8.90 4.07
CA LYS A 55 5.66 -7.72 4.21
C LYS A 55 4.80 -6.48 4.02
N THR A 56 4.64 -5.69 5.06
CA THR A 56 3.80 -4.47 5.02
C THR A 56 4.68 -3.23 5.13
N SER A 57 4.34 -2.19 4.38
CA SER A 57 4.97 -0.88 4.45
C SER A 57 3.88 0.18 4.57
N VAL A 58 3.95 0.95 5.65
CA VAL A 58 3.05 2.09 5.88
C VAL A 58 3.81 3.37 5.55
N LEU A 59 3.38 4.06 4.49
CA LEU A 59 4.14 5.13 3.85
C LEU A 59 3.26 6.36 3.57
N SER A 60 3.90 7.52 3.52
CA SER A 60 3.30 8.74 3.00
C SER A 60 3.03 8.62 1.50
N VAL A 61 2.24 9.51 0.93
CA VAL A 61 2.03 9.59 -0.53
C VAL A 61 3.37 9.79 -1.25
N GLU A 62 4.21 10.66 -0.70
CA GLU A 62 5.54 10.96 -1.23
C GLU A 62 6.46 9.73 -1.23
N ASP A 63 6.55 9.02 -0.11
CA ASP A 63 7.43 7.86 0.00
C ASP A 63 6.89 6.65 -0.74
N THR A 64 5.57 6.53 -0.85
CA THR A 64 4.90 5.54 -1.70
C THR A 64 5.29 5.76 -3.16
N ALA A 65 5.20 6.98 -3.67
CA ALA A 65 5.59 7.29 -5.05
C ALA A 65 7.07 6.95 -5.32
N LYS A 66 7.97 7.32 -4.39
CA LYS A 66 9.40 6.96 -4.48
C LYS A 66 9.63 5.46 -4.49
N LEU A 67 8.95 4.72 -3.60
CA LEU A 67 9.07 3.27 -3.54
C LEU A 67 8.63 2.64 -4.86
N LEU A 68 7.46 3.03 -5.38
CA LEU A 68 6.89 2.45 -6.60
C LEU A 68 7.74 2.71 -7.86
N GLN A 69 8.50 3.81 -7.87
CA GLN A 69 9.45 4.15 -8.94
C GLN A 69 10.84 3.51 -8.75
N SER A 70 11.10 2.84 -7.63
CA SER A 70 12.40 2.21 -7.36
C SER A 70 12.60 0.91 -8.14
N GLU A 71 13.86 0.56 -8.42
CA GLU A 71 14.22 -0.73 -9.03
C GLU A 71 13.82 -1.94 -8.17
N ALA A 72 13.76 -1.76 -6.84
CA ALA A 72 13.36 -2.81 -5.92
C ALA A 72 11.87 -3.16 -6.08
N ALA A 73 11.02 -2.15 -6.24
CA ALA A 73 9.60 -2.36 -6.47
C ALA A 73 9.36 -3.18 -7.74
N GLN A 74 10.12 -2.95 -8.83
CA GLN A 74 9.97 -3.68 -10.10
C GLN A 74 10.15 -5.21 -9.99
N LYS A 75 10.66 -5.71 -8.87
CA LYS A 75 10.86 -7.14 -8.59
C LYS A 75 9.86 -7.71 -7.57
N GLU A 76 8.95 -6.89 -7.06
CA GLU A 76 7.94 -7.26 -6.07
C GLU A 76 6.54 -7.13 -6.68
N ARG A 77 5.63 -8.03 -6.29
CA ARG A 77 4.20 -7.93 -6.54
C ARG A 77 3.56 -7.11 -5.42
N ILE A 78 3.11 -5.90 -5.75
CA ILE A 78 2.63 -4.91 -4.77
C ILE A 78 1.11 -4.85 -4.80
N PHE A 79 0.51 -4.95 -3.61
CA PHE A 79 -0.89 -4.61 -3.40
C PHE A 79 -0.96 -3.29 -2.61
N LEU A 80 -1.41 -2.24 -3.29
CA LEU A 80 -1.49 -0.89 -2.76
C LEU A 80 -2.89 -0.61 -2.20
N VAL A 81 -2.95 -0.16 -0.95
CA VAL A 81 -4.16 0.29 -0.27
C VAL A 81 -4.04 1.78 0.02
N VAL A 82 -5.08 2.55 -0.33
CA VAL A 82 -5.19 3.99 -0.08
C VAL A 82 -6.52 4.30 0.61
N GLY A 83 -6.54 5.31 1.48
CA GLY A 83 -7.74 5.66 2.24
C GLY A 83 -8.82 6.42 1.46
N SER A 84 -8.46 7.01 0.31
CA SER A 84 -9.38 7.86 -0.45
C SER A 84 -9.02 7.96 -1.94
N PRO A 85 -9.98 8.35 -2.81
CA PRO A 85 -9.69 8.69 -4.20
C PRO A 85 -8.68 9.84 -4.34
N GLN A 86 -8.69 10.81 -3.42
CA GLN A 86 -7.76 11.94 -3.45
C GLN A 86 -6.30 11.48 -3.21
N ALA A 87 -6.09 10.50 -2.33
CA ALA A 87 -4.77 9.91 -2.14
C ALA A 87 -4.30 9.16 -3.41
N ALA A 88 -5.22 8.46 -4.09
CA ALA A 88 -4.92 7.81 -5.37
C ALA A 88 -4.56 8.83 -6.46
N GLU A 89 -5.32 9.92 -6.58
CA GLU A 89 -5.05 11.02 -7.51
C GLU A 89 -3.68 11.65 -7.24
N ALA A 90 -3.34 11.93 -5.97
CA ALA A 90 -2.05 12.48 -5.60
C ALA A 90 -0.86 11.57 -6.00
N LEU A 91 -1.04 10.25 -5.98
CA LEU A 91 -0.03 9.31 -6.49
C LEU A 91 0.11 9.39 -8.02
N LEU A 92 -1.01 9.49 -8.74
CA LEU A 92 -1.00 9.67 -10.20
C LEU A 92 -0.29 10.96 -10.61
N GLU A 93 -0.58 12.07 -9.92
CA GLU A 93 0.08 13.36 -10.15
C GLU A 93 1.59 13.31 -9.90
N LYS A 94 2.04 12.42 -9.01
CA LYS A 94 3.47 12.15 -8.75
C LYS A 94 4.10 11.17 -9.74
N GLY A 95 3.39 10.78 -10.80
CA GLY A 95 3.89 9.91 -11.86
C GLY A 95 3.86 8.43 -11.51
N VAL A 96 3.06 8.01 -10.52
CA VAL A 96 2.72 6.59 -10.36
C VAL A 96 1.75 6.22 -11.49
N GLN A 97 2.04 5.12 -12.19
CA GLN A 97 1.16 4.57 -13.20
C GLN A 97 0.41 3.36 -12.64
N VAL A 98 -0.89 3.29 -12.95
CA VAL A 98 -1.79 2.19 -12.60
C VAL A 98 -2.58 1.83 -13.86
N ASP A 99 -2.53 0.55 -14.24
CA ASP A 99 -3.20 -0.02 -15.42
C ASP A 99 -4.33 -0.97 -14.99
#